data_AF-A0A1E4GRK9-F1
#
_entry.id   AF-A0A1E4GRK9-F1
#
_cell.length_a   1.000
_cell.length_b   1.000
_cell.length_c   1.000
_cell.angle_alpha   90.00
_cell.angle_beta   90.00
_cell.angle_gamma   90.00
#
_symmetry.space_group_name_H-M   'P 1'
#
loop_
_entity.id
_entity.type
_entity.pdbx_description
1 polymer ?
#
loop_
_entity_poly.entity_id
_entity_poly.type
_entity_poly.pdbx_seq_one_letter_code
_entity_poly.pdbx_strand_id
1 'polypeptide(L)'
;MIAWLDAQDAVFATCQEEVALPPLPAGAPAWLKADRAYQAAAHALYAGRTTEAAAGFGAISLDDGSPWRGMGPYLKARALRRAALAEPSPERFTLARVAIADLSRRPAGTFGRDEVRPMLRSLDFRDRPRDLMAELSGELAAPAAPADLAVVFRDAVSLARLGQPPPEPLDWIATLRPEADAAAGQAANWEPQAMARLRREARLASQAHAVRRWRAGGSSAWLVAALALGEPGDGTAAALVVAARAVDGGDPAWLTVQYHLGRLTLATDPPATSRARLDAILARRDLSTSDRNLFAAQRAQVAADLGDFARFALRRRICPVAAYVDGVASPDNGCKREVWLPAHVADSGVYDGVGETGTVGFGEDARAIIDRMPLAQRIALSRHPAVPGQLRLDLAITSYARAVLLQDHAAVDGLAADLAKLLPQLAPEWRRIRETPVGPAKRFAEFFVLAKVPGVRTDLVDYTRPEGTVAQFQYYWIPWVLVSRPVMPAPPPLALYQADGSGVEADDPDSVTDLTCLGECGVAATPLRLPDFVVDGQRQALDERSRFVRREAAGWAEPPPPMPAGGVSVWDEMLAFARANPTHPQVPEALYWINRAGRWGGSHAQSGKRAFQLLHARYPKSTWAKRSPYYYD
;
A
#
# COMPACT_ATOMS: atom_id res chain seq x y z
N MET A 1 -35.57 38.26 30.56
CA MET A 1 -34.49 37.26 30.43
C MET A 1 -35.06 35.86 30.57
N ILE A 2 -35.70 35.50 31.70
CA ILE A 2 -36.36 34.19 31.90
C ILE A 2 -37.35 33.85 30.77
N ALA A 3 -38.33 34.73 30.49
CA ALA A 3 -39.31 34.51 29.41
C ALA A 3 -38.73 34.40 27.98
N TRP A 4 -37.47 34.83 27.78
CA TRP A 4 -36.76 34.63 26.51
C TRP A 4 -36.13 33.24 26.48
N LEU A 5 -35.47 32.83 27.58
CA LEU A 5 -34.86 31.52 27.74
C LEU A 5 -35.90 30.40 27.63
N ASP A 6 -37.02 30.51 28.34
CA ASP A 6 -38.09 29.51 28.31
C ASP A 6 -38.63 29.29 26.88
N ALA A 7 -38.74 30.36 26.09
CA ALA A 7 -39.16 30.26 24.70
C ALA A 7 -38.06 29.68 23.80
N GLN A 8 -36.79 29.96 24.08
CA GLN A 8 -35.68 29.38 23.35
C GLN A 8 -35.55 27.88 23.62
N ASP A 9 -35.76 27.45 24.85
CA ASP A 9 -35.79 26.04 25.25
C ASP A 9 -36.93 25.31 24.54
N ALA A 10 -38.12 25.92 24.46
CA ALA A 10 -39.24 25.38 23.69
C ALA A 10 -38.93 25.24 22.18
N VAL A 11 -38.21 26.21 21.58
CA VAL A 11 -37.75 26.11 20.18
C VAL A 11 -36.85 24.90 19.98
N PHE A 12 -35.88 24.67 20.89
CA PHE A 12 -34.96 23.54 20.77
C PHE A 12 -35.62 22.20 21.05
N ALA A 13 -36.50 22.12 22.05
CA ALA A 13 -37.25 20.91 22.39
C ALA A 13 -38.14 20.43 21.23
N THR A 14 -38.66 21.37 20.43
CA THR A 14 -39.52 21.11 19.26
C THR A 14 -38.85 20.27 18.15
N CYS A 15 -37.53 20.12 18.17
CA CYS A 15 -36.84 19.18 17.29
C CYS A 15 -37.12 17.70 17.62
N GLN A 16 -37.55 17.39 18.85
CA GLN A 16 -37.79 16.02 19.35
C GLN A 16 -39.26 15.78 19.69
N GLU A 17 -39.94 16.76 20.29
CA GLU A 17 -41.34 16.69 20.71
C GLU A 17 -41.97 18.08 20.60
N GLU A 18 -43.22 18.18 20.15
CA GLU A 18 -43.87 19.49 19.96
C GLU A 18 -44.20 20.16 21.30
N VAL A 19 -43.46 21.23 21.62
CA VAL A 19 -43.64 22.01 22.86
C VAL A 19 -44.24 23.37 22.53
N ALA A 20 -45.32 23.77 23.21
CA ALA A 20 -45.92 25.09 23.00
C ALA A 20 -44.99 26.22 23.47
N LEU A 21 -44.94 27.33 22.72
CA LEU A 21 -44.21 28.51 23.16
C LEU A 21 -44.90 29.16 24.38
N PRO A 22 -44.17 29.46 25.47
CA PRO A 22 -44.75 30.10 26.64
C PRO A 22 -45.25 31.51 26.27
N PRO A 23 -46.34 32.04 26.85
CA PRO A 23 -46.86 33.36 26.49
C PRO A 23 -45.88 34.49 26.80
N LEU A 24 -45.96 35.59 26.05
CA LEU A 24 -45.22 36.82 26.39
C LEU A 24 -45.88 37.51 27.60
N PRO A 25 -45.11 38.04 28.56
CA PRO A 25 -45.65 38.87 29.63
C PRO A 25 -46.38 40.11 29.10
N ALA A 26 -47.46 40.50 29.77
CA ALA A 26 -48.14 41.76 29.50
C ALA A 26 -47.16 42.93 29.68
N GLY A 27 -47.05 43.80 28.66
CA GLY A 27 -46.09 44.93 28.68
C GLY A 27 -44.66 44.58 28.24
N ALA A 28 -44.43 43.43 27.60
CA ALA A 28 -43.11 43.05 27.09
C ALA A 28 -42.45 44.18 26.26
N PRO A 29 -41.15 44.46 26.48
CA PRO A 29 -40.43 45.49 25.74
C PRO A 29 -40.30 45.14 24.25
N ALA A 30 -40.08 46.15 23.40
CA ALA A 30 -40.04 45.98 21.95
C ALA A 30 -39.00 44.94 21.50
N TRP A 31 -37.80 44.94 22.09
CA TRP A 31 -36.76 43.96 21.77
C TRP A 31 -37.21 42.51 22.03
N LEU A 32 -37.94 42.27 23.12
CA LEU A 32 -38.41 40.92 23.49
C LEU A 32 -39.53 40.46 22.56
N LYS A 33 -40.36 41.38 22.07
CA LYS A 33 -41.38 41.09 21.04
C LYS A 33 -40.73 40.71 19.71
N ALA A 34 -39.68 41.43 19.29
CA ALA A 34 -38.94 41.14 18.07
C ALA A 34 -38.22 39.78 18.15
N ASP A 35 -37.58 39.49 19.28
CA ASP A 35 -36.98 38.17 19.53
C ASP A 35 -38.03 37.06 19.57
N ARG A 36 -39.20 37.33 20.16
CA ARG A 36 -40.27 36.33 20.17
C ARG A 36 -40.80 36.05 18.77
N ALA A 37 -40.88 37.03 17.89
CA ALA A 37 -41.27 36.80 16.50
C ALA A 37 -40.28 35.85 15.80
N TYR A 38 -38.98 36.03 16.05
CA TYR A 38 -37.94 35.10 15.57
C TYR A 38 -38.11 33.70 16.17
N GLN A 39 -38.27 33.59 17.49
CA GLN A 39 -38.49 32.31 18.18
C GLN A 39 -39.74 31.59 17.65
N ALA A 40 -40.83 32.31 17.38
CA ALA A 40 -42.05 31.74 16.80
C ALA A 40 -41.83 31.20 15.38
N ALA A 41 -41.16 31.96 14.51
CA ALA A 41 -40.85 31.51 13.16
C ALA A 41 -39.87 30.30 13.15
N ALA A 42 -38.89 30.31 14.06
CA ALA A 42 -37.95 29.21 14.25
C ALA A 42 -38.65 27.95 14.80
N HIS A 43 -39.53 28.12 15.79
CA HIS A 43 -40.37 27.05 16.33
C HIS A 43 -41.19 26.38 15.24
N ALA A 44 -41.89 27.16 14.42
CA ALA A 44 -42.66 26.64 13.29
C ALA A 44 -41.76 25.89 12.28
N LEU A 45 -40.54 26.37 12.03
CA LEU A 45 -39.59 25.70 11.13
C LEU A 45 -39.16 24.33 11.67
N TYR A 46 -38.83 24.25 12.96
CA TYR A 46 -38.40 23.00 13.60
C TYR A 46 -39.56 22.01 13.76
N ALA A 47 -40.78 22.49 13.95
CA ALA A 47 -42.01 21.68 13.95
C ALA A 47 -42.44 21.20 12.55
N GLY A 48 -41.70 21.52 11.48
CA GLY A 48 -42.04 21.14 10.10
C GLY A 48 -43.12 22.01 9.45
N ARG A 49 -43.67 23.01 10.15
CA ARG A 49 -44.64 23.99 9.63
C ARG A 49 -43.97 25.07 8.80
N THR A 50 -43.40 24.64 7.67
CA THR A 50 -42.51 25.44 6.82
C THR A 50 -43.18 26.67 6.19
N THR A 51 -44.48 26.60 5.84
CA THR A 51 -45.23 27.75 5.31
C THR A 51 -45.42 28.85 6.36
N GLU A 52 -45.76 28.46 7.60
CA GLU A 52 -45.89 29.38 8.73
C GLU A 52 -44.54 30.04 9.06
N ALA A 53 -43.48 29.24 9.12
CA ALA A 53 -42.12 29.73 9.31
C ALA A 53 -41.71 30.74 8.22
N ALA A 54 -42.00 30.43 6.94
CA ALA A 54 -41.69 31.32 5.83
C ALA A 54 -42.43 32.66 5.91
N ALA A 55 -43.70 32.64 6.35
CA ALA A 55 -44.48 33.85 6.59
C ALA A 55 -43.89 34.67 7.76
N GLY A 56 -43.55 34.02 8.88
CA GLY A 56 -42.93 34.66 10.04
C GLY A 56 -41.58 35.31 9.73
N PHE A 57 -40.66 34.59 9.07
CA PHE A 57 -39.39 35.16 8.63
C PHE A 57 -39.55 36.26 7.57
N GLY A 58 -40.59 36.15 6.73
CA GLY A 58 -40.98 37.21 5.81
C GLY A 58 -41.41 38.49 6.53
N ALA A 59 -42.25 38.38 7.57
CA ALA A 59 -42.66 39.53 8.38
C ALA A 59 -41.45 40.17 9.09
N ILE A 60 -40.55 39.37 9.66
CA ILE A 60 -39.30 39.83 10.28
C ILE A 60 -38.43 40.62 9.29
N SER A 61 -38.37 40.19 8.03
CA SER A 61 -37.57 40.88 7.01
C SER A 61 -38.08 42.28 6.63
N LEU A 62 -39.34 42.59 6.98
CA LEU A 62 -40.00 43.88 6.73
C LEU A 62 -40.04 44.78 7.98
N ASP A 63 -39.68 44.25 9.15
CA ASP A 63 -39.70 44.98 10.41
C ASP A 63 -38.36 45.72 10.63
N ASP A 64 -38.36 47.03 10.41
CA ASP A 64 -37.18 47.90 10.61
C ASP A 64 -36.73 47.97 12.08
N GLY A 65 -37.59 47.59 13.04
CA GLY A 65 -37.25 47.51 14.47
C GLY A 65 -36.68 46.15 14.90
N SER A 66 -36.66 45.15 14.01
CA SER A 66 -36.20 43.80 14.36
C SER A 66 -34.69 43.64 14.20
N PRO A 67 -33.96 43.14 15.21
CA PRO A 67 -32.54 42.82 15.07
C PRO A 67 -32.30 41.65 14.09
N TRP A 68 -33.35 40.86 13.81
CA TRP A 68 -33.30 39.67 12.93
C TRP A 68 -33.61 40.00 11.46
N ARG A 69 -33.95 41.26 11.15
CA ARG A 69 -34.32 41.73 9.80
C ARG A 69 -33.33 41.28 8.72
N GLY A 70 -32.04 41.37 9.02
CA GLY A 70 -30.96 40.98 8.10
C GLY A 70 -30.93 39.48 7.76
N MET A 71 -31.45 38.62 8.65
CA MET A 71 -31.52 37.16 8.44
C MET A 71 -32.84 36.69 7.82
N GLY A 72 -33.90 37.49 7.95
CA GLY A 72 -35.26 37.15 7.51
C GLY A 72 -35.36 36.62 6.07
N PRO A 73 -34.76 37.26 5.05
CA PRO A 73 -34.81 36.78 3.68
C PRO A 73 -34.21 35.37 3.50
N TYR A 74 -33.06 35.10 4.14
CA TYR A 74 -32.42 33.80 4.09
C TYR A 74 -33.26 32.72 4.78
N LEU A 75 -33.79 33.01 5.97
CA LEU A 75 -34.57 32.04 6.74
C LEU A 75 -35.91 31.73 6.05
N LYS A 76 -36.53 32.72 5.40
CA LYS A 76 -37.69 32.51 4.52
C LYS A 76 -37.34 31.58 3.35
N ALA A 77 -36.24 31.85 2.65
CA ALA A 77 -35.79 31.01 1.53
C ALA A 77 -35.50 29.57 2.00
N ARG A 78 -34.83 29.40 3.14
CA ARG A 78 -34.55 28.10 3.76
C ARG A 78 -35.82 27.34 4.15
N ALA A 79 -36.82 28.02 4.71
CA ALA A 79 -38.11 27.42 5.07
C ALA A 79 -38.86 26.92 3.82
N LEU A 80 -38.97 27.75 2.78
CA LEU A 80 -39.64 27.38 1.53
C LEU A 80 -38.89 26.29 0.76
N ARG A 81 -37.55 26.32 0.76
CA ARG A 81 -36.73 25.23 0.25
C ARG A 81 -37.03 23.92 0.98
N ARG A 82 -37.07 23.93 2.31
CA ARG A 82 -37.40 22.73 3.11
C ARG A 82 -38.81 22.23 2.78
N ALA A 83 -39.78 23.13 2.60
CA ALA A 83 -41.14 22.79 2.17
C ALA A 83 -41.14 22.03 0.83
N ALA A 84 -40.43 22.57 -0.16
CA ALA A 84 -40.35 21.98 -1.50
C ALA A 84 -39.65 20.61 -1.51
N LEU A 85 -38.66 20.40 -0.64
CA LEU A 85 -37.95 19.11 -0.54
C LEU A 85 -38.72 18.05 0.27
N ALA A 86 -39.49 18.47 1.28
CA ALA A 86 -40.27 17.56 2.12
C ALA A 86 -41.51 17.06 1.37
N GLU A 87 -42.19 17.94 0.64
CA GLU A 87 -43.41 17.60 -0.11
C GLU A 87 -43.36 18.22 -1.52
N PRO A 88 -42.70 17.54 -2.48
CA PRO A 88 -42.43 18.07 -3.81
C PRO A 88 -43.68 18.44 -4.61
N SER A 89 -43.75 19.68 -5.12
CA SER A 89 -44.75 20.11 -6.11
C SER A 89 -44.21 21.28 -6.97
N PRO A 90 -44.67 21.45 -8.22
CA PRO A 90 -44.24 22.57 -9.08
C PRO A 90 -44.42 23.94 -8.41
N GLU A 91 -45.51 24.13 -7.66
CA GLU A 91 -45.82 25.37 -6.95
C GLU A 91 -44.82 25.63 -5.83
N ARG A 92 -44.49 24.61 -5.02
CA ARG A 92 -43.54 24.74 -3.91
C ARG A 92 -42.12 24.99 -4.41
N PHE A 93 -41.69 24.32 -5.48
CA PHE A 93 -40.41 24.62 -6.13
C PHE A 93 -40.37 26.06 -6.66
N THR A 94 -41.45 26.52 -7.29
CA THR A 94 -41.56 27.90 -7.77
C THR A 94 -41.46 28.90 -6.62
N LEU A 95 -42.21 28.70 -5.54
CA LEU A 95 -42.17 29.57 -4.36
C LEU A 95 -40.77 29.62 -3.73
N ALA A 96 -40.12 28.47 -3.59
CA ALA A 96 -38.75 28.40 -3.08
C ALA A 96 -37.77 29.16 -3.98
N ARG A 97 -37.83 28.96 -5.31
CA ARG A 97 -36.96 29.67 -6.27
C ARG A 97 -37.19 31.18 -6.26
N VAL A 98 -38.43 31.64 -6.14
CA VAL A 98 -38.74 33.08 -6.00
C VAL A 98 -38.10 33.67 -4.75
N ALA A 99 -38.19 32.98 -3.60
CA ALA A 99 -37.57 33.45 -2.37
C ALA A 99 -36.03 33.45 -2.43
N ILE A 100 -35.43 32.44 -3.07
CA ILE A 100 -33.98 32.37 -3.28
C ILE A 100 -33.51 33.46 -4.27
N ALA A 101 -34.29 33.75 -5.32
CA ALA A 101 -34.01 34.85 -6.24
C ALA A 101 -34.16 36.22 -5.57
N ASP A 102 -35.06 36.37 -4.60
CA ASP A 102 -35.12 37.59 -3.78
C ASP A 102 -33.85 37.77 -2.94
N LEU A 103 -33.39 36.69 -2.31
CA LEU A 103 -32.14 36.69 -1.54
C LEU A 103 -30.92 37.03 -2.41
N SER A 104 -30.83 36.51 -3.64
CA SER A 104 -29.69 36.74 -4.53
C SER A 104 -29.56 38.21 -4.98
N ARG A 105 -30.68 38.93 -5.07
CA ARG A 105 -30.75 40.36 -5.40
C ARG A 105 -30.39 41.28 -4.23
N ARG A 106 -30.22 40.76 -3.01
CA ARG A 106 -29.81 41.56 -1.85
C ARG A 106 -28.33 41.99 -1.95
N PRO A 107 -27.93 43.09 -1.29
CA PRO A 107 -26.54 43.57 -1.28
C PRO A 107 -25.55 42.49 -0.82
N ALA A 108 -24.32 42.57 -1.32
CA ALA A 108 -23.21 41.76 -0.84
C ALA A 108 -23.03 41.92 0.68
N GLY A 109 -22.74 40.82 1.38
CA GLY A 109 -22.67 40.80 2.85
C GLY A 109 -24.01 40.57 3.56
N THR A 110 -25.13 40.49 2.84
CA THR A 110 -26.42 40.04 3.43
C THR A 110 -26.27 38.61 3.94
N PHE A 111 -26.74 38.35 5.17
CA PHE A 111 -26.68 37.03 5.79
C PHE A 111 -27.28 35.94 4.89
N GLY A 112 -26.53 34.86 4.69
CA GLY A 112 -26.97 33.71 3.90
C GLY A 112 -27.03 33.92 2.39
N ARG A 113 -26.54 35.05 1.85
CA ARG A 113 -26.49 35.27 0.40
C ARG A 113 -25.59 34.24 -0.32
N ASP A 114 -24.52 33.80 0.33
CA ASP A 114 -23.60 32.80 -0.23
C ASP A 114 -24.23 31.38 -0.30
N GLU A 115 -25.36 31.17 0.38
CA GLU A 115 -26.13 29.91 0.35
C GLU A 115 -27.08 29.80 -0.85
N VAL A 116 -27.21 30.85 -1.67
CA VAL A 116 -28.13 30.87 -2.83
C VAL A 116 -27.88 29.70 -3.78
N ARG A 117 -26.61 29.47 -4.16
CA ARG A 117 -26.22 28.40 -5.10
C ARG A 117 -26.47 27.00 -4.51
N PRO A 118 -26.01 26.66 -3.29
CA PRO A 118 -26.38 25.39 -2.64
C PRO A 118 -27.90 25.17 -2.53
N MET A 119 -28.67 26.21 -2.23
CA MET A 119 -30.12 26.11 -2.14
C MET A 119 -30.76 25.77 -3.48
N LEU A 120 -30.39 26.48 -4.57
CA LEU A 120 -30.89 26.19 -5.92
C LEU A 120 -30.53 24.76 -6.35
N ARG A 121 -29.27 24.36 -6.23
CA ARG A 121 -28.81 23.02 -6.61
C ARG A 121 -29.57 21.91 -5.93
N SER A 122 -29.89 22.07 -4.64
CA SER A 122 -30.67 21.06 -3.94
C SER A 122 -32.12 20.95 -4.41
N LEU A 123 -32.70 22.03 -4.93
CA LEU A 123 -34.01 21.97 -5.61
C LEU A 123 -33.84 21.29 -6.96
N ASP A 124 -32.88 21.74 -7.78
CA ASP A 124 -32.61 21.19 -9.11
C ASP A 124 -32.31 19.69 -9.06
N PHE A 125 -31.62 19.21 -8.02
CA PHE A 125 -31.38 17.79 -7.80
C PHE A 125 -32.67 16.96 -7.76
N ARG A 126 -33.78 17.55 -7.29
CA ARG A 126 -35.08 16.88 -7.14
C ARG A 126 -36.00 17.08 -8.34
N ASP A 127 -36.12 18.30 -8.87
CA ASP A 127 -37.10 18.64 -9.92
C ASP A 127 -36.50 18.88 -11.31
N ARG A 128 -35.19 19.11 -11.41
CA ARG A 128 -34.46 19.35 -12.68
C ARG A 128 -33.13 18.59 -12.75
N PRO A 129 -33.10 17.27 -12.50
CA PRO A 129 -31.85 16.52 -12.39
C PRO A 129 -31.02 16.52 -13.68
N ARG A 130 -31.66 16.63 -14.85
CA ARG A 130 -30.98 16.71 -16.15
C ARG A 130 -30.24 18.04 -16.33
N ASP A 131 -30.87 19.14 -15.96
CA ASP A 131 -30.27 20.47 -16.06
C ASP A 131 -29.12 20.61 -15.07
N LEU A 132 -29.32 20.11 -13.83
CA LEU A 132 -28.25 20.07 -12.84
C LEU A 132 -27.08 19.20 -13.33
N MET A 133 -27.34 18.03 -13.91
CA MET A 133 -26.27 17.20 -14.46
C MET A 133 -25.48 17.95 -15.54
N ALA A 134 -26.14 18.70 -16.43
CA ALA A 134 -25.47 19.49 -17.46
C ALA A 134 -24.59 20.60 -16.86
N GLU A 135 -25.05 21.30 -15.81
CA GLU A 135 -24.25 22.28 -15.05
C GLU A 135 -23.01 21.62 -14.44
N LEU A 136 -23.21 20.54 -13.67
CA LEU A 136 -22.12 19.82 -12.99
C LEU A 136 -21.11 19.25 -14.00
N SER A 137 -21.58 18.79 -15.16
CA SER A 137 -20.71 18.33 -16.26
C SER A 137 -19.79 19.44 -16.76
N GLY A 138 -20.33 20.65 -16.95
CA GLY A 138 -19.55 21.81 -17.36
C GLY A 138 -18.49 22.21 -16.33
N GLU A 139 -18.82 22.11 -15.04
CA GLU A 139 -17.89 22.41 -13.95
C GLU A 139 -16.79 21.37 -13.78
N LEU A 140 -17.12 20.09 -13.93
CA LEU A 140 -16.12 19.01 -13.90
C LEU A 140 -15.18 19.03 -15.10
N ALA A 141 -15.64 19.57 -16.25
CA ALA A 141 -14.84 19.72 -17.46
C ALA A 141 -14.10 21.07 -17.54
N ALA A 142 -14.28 21.96 -16.56
CA ALA A 142 -13.65 23.26 -16.57
C ALA A 142 -12.12 23.15 -16.40
N PRO A 143 -11.31 24.05 -17.00
CA PRO A 143 -9.86 24.03 -16.85
C PRO A 143 -9.36 24.22 -15.40
N ALA A 144 -10.19 24.83 -14.55
CA ALA A 144 -9.89 25.06 -13.14
C ALA A 144 -10.96 24.39 -12.27
N ALA A 145 -10.50 23.63 -11.28
CA ALA A 145 -11.39 23.02 -10.29
C ALA A 145 -12.09 24.10 -9.45
N PRO A 146 -13.41 24.02 -9.24
CA PRO A 146 -14.09 24.91 -8.32
C PRO A 146 -13.72 24.60 -6.87
N ALA A 147 -13.84 25.59 -5.98
CA ALA A 147 -13.53 25.40 -4.56
C ALA A 147 -14.38 24.30 -3.89
N ASP A 148 -15.58 24.04 -4.42
CA ASP A 148 -16.52 23.01 -3.98
C ASP A 148 -16.47 21.73 -4.85
N LEU A 149 -15.37 21.43 -5.54
CA LEU A 149 -15.24 20.27 -6.43
C LEU A 149 -15.72 18.96 -5.82
N ALA A 150 -15.44 18.72 -4.53
CA ALA A 150 -15.89 17.50 -3.84
C ALA A 150 -17.43 17.37 -3.80
N VAL A 151 -18.14 18.49 -3.63
CA VAL A 151 -19.60 18.55 -3.64
C VAL A 151 -20.11 18.32 -5.06
N VAL A 152 -19.53 19.02 -6.05
CA VAL A 152 -19.86 18.87 -7.48
C VAL A 152 -19.73 17.41 -7.91
N PHE A 153 -18.60 16.77 -7.56
CA PHE A 153 -18.34 15.37 -7.85
C PHE A 153 -19.35 14.43 -7.19
N ARG A 154 -19.62 14.61 -5.89
CA ARG A 154 -20.58 13.77 -5.15
C ARG A 154 -21.99 13.87 -5.73
N ASP A 155 -22.43 15.08 -6.07
CA ASP A 155 -23.78 15.32 -6.58
C ASP A 155 -23.93 14.71 -7.99
N ALA A 156 -22.91 14.85 -8.85
CA ALA A 156 -22.87 14.19 -10.16
C ALA A 156 -22.90 12.65 -10.04
N VAL A 157 -22.11 12.07 -9.15
CA VAL A 157 -22.13 10.61 -8.89
C VAL A 157 -23.51 10.16 -8.43
N SER A 158 -24.15 10.94 -7.54
CA SER A 158 -25.49 10.62 -7.03
C SER A 158 -26.55 10.68 -8.13
N LEU A 159 -26.52 11.70 -8.98
CA LEU A 159 -27.44 11.80 -10.12
C LEU A 159 -27.22 10.69 -11.16
N ALA A 160 -25.97 10.30 -11.40
CA ALA A 160 -25.66 9.18 -12.29
C ALA A 160 -26.28 7.87 -11.77
N ARG A 161 -26.20 7.61 -10.46
CA ARG A 161 -26.86 6.46 -9.81
C ARG A 161 -28.39 6.53 -9.89
N LEU A 162 -28.96 7.72 -10.02
CA LEU A 162 -30.39 7.94 -10.25
C LEU A 162 -30.79 7.88 -11.74
N GLY A 163 -29.88 7.43 -12.62
CA GLY A 163 -30.17 7.19 -14.03
C GLY A 163 -29.90 8.38 -14.96
N GLN A 164 -29.29 9.47 -14.47
CA GLN A 164 -28.81 10.52 -15.37
C GLN A 164 -27.55 10.04 -16.11
N PRO A 165 -27.37 10.37 -17.40
CA PRO A 165 -26.15 10.05 -18.13
C PRO A 165 -24.93 10.65 -17.41
N PRO A 166 -23.88 9.86 -17.11
CA PRO A 166 -22.71 10.38 -16.41
C PRO A 166 -21.92 11.36 -17.31
N PRO A 167 -21.32 12.40 -16.73
CA PRO A 167 -20.39 13.26 -17.44
C PRO A 167 -19.12 12.49 -17.79
N GLU A 168 -18.38 12.99 -18.78
CA GLU A 168 -17.17 12.33 -19.28
C GLU A 168 -16.12 12.01 -18.18
N PRO A 169 -15.81 12.88 -17.21
CA PRO A 169 -14.91 12.52 -16.12
C PRO A 169 -15.39 11.33 -15.28
N LEU A 170 -16.69 11.19 -15.05
CA LEU A 170 -17.24 10.03 -14.32
C LEU A 170 -17.21 8.75 -15.16
N ASP A 171 -17.47 8.86 -16.47
CA ASP A 171 -17.33 7.75 -17.41
C ASP A 171 -15.87 7.26 -17.47
N TRP A 172 -14.91 8.19 -17.51
CA TRP A 172 -13.49 7.88 -17.49
C TRP A 172 -13.06 7.19 -16.18
N ILE A 173 -13.51 7.69 -15.02
CA ILE A 173 -13.24 7.07 -13.71
C ILE A 173 -13.84 5.67 -13.62
N ALA A 174 -15.08 5.50 -14.07
CA ALA A 174 -15.75 4.20 -14.09
C ALA A 174 -15.02 3.22 -15.01
N THR A 175 -14.53 3.68 -16.16
CA THR A 175 -13.76 2.87 -17.10
C THR A 175 -12.46 2.36 -16.46
N LEU A 176 -11.74 3.21 -15.73
CA LEU A 176 -10.50 2.84 -15.02
C LEU A 176 -10.72 1.89 -13.84
N ARG A 177 -11.96 1.76 -13.37
CA ARG A 177 -12.36 0.86 -12.30
C ARG A 177 -13.30 -0.22 -12.83
N PRO A 178 -12.79 -1.16 -13.66
CA PRO A 178 -13.64 -2.22 -14.18
C PRO A 178 -14.19 -3.05 -13.02
N GLU A 179 -15.51 -3.04 -12.87
CA GLU A 179 -16.22 -3.86 -11.90
C GLU A 179 -16.93 -4.99 -12.66
N ALA A 180 -16.81 -6.21 -12.14
CA ALA A 180 -17.62 -7.32 -12.63
C ALA A 180 -19.10 -7.04 -12.35
N ASP A 181 -20.00 -7.61 -13.17
CA ASP A 181 -21.42 -7.56 -12.88
C ASP A 181 -21.70 -8.04 -11.45
N ALA A 182 -22.46 -7.27 -10.68
CA ALA A 182 -22.63 -7.51 -9.25
C ALA A 182 -23.32 -8.85 -8.96
N ALA A 183 -24.28 -9.26 -9.79
CA ALA A 183 -24.99 -10.53 -9.62
C ALA A 183 -24.09 -11.71 -10.00
N ALA A 184 -23.35 -11.60 -11.10
CA ALA A 184 -22.36 -12.61 -11.50
C ALA A 184 -21.22 -12.73 -10.47
N GLY A 185 -20.74 -11.60 -9.94
CA GLY A 185 -19.71 -11.56 -8.91
C GLY A 185 -20.17 -12.19 -7.58
N GLN A 186 -21.42 -11.96 -7.18
CA GLN A 186 -22.01 -12.65 -6.02
C GLN A 186 -22.12 -14.17 -6.24
N ALA A 187 -22.52 -14.60 -7.43
CA ALA A 187 -22.60 -16.03 -7.76
C ALA A 187 -21.23 -16.71 -7.79
N ALA A 188 -20.17 -15.99 -8.16
CA ALA A 188 -18.81 -16.50 -8.29
C ALA A 188 -17.92 -16.29 -7.05
N ASN A 189 -18.43 -15.70 -5.97
CA ASN A 189 -17.60 -15.24 -4.84
C ASN A 189 -16.84 -16.37 -4.12
N TRP A 190 -17.34 -17.61 -4.16
CA TRP A 190 -16.70 -18.79 -3.60
C TRP A 190 -15.82 -19.55 -4.62
N GLU A 191 -15.75 -19.10 -5.88
CA GLU A 191 -14.97 -19.73 -6.96
C GLU A 191 -13.90 -18.75 -7.48
N PRO A 192 -12.67 -18.77 -6.93
CA PRO A 192 -11.62 -17.82 -7.28
C PRO A 192 -11.34 -17.70 -8.79
N GLN A 193 -11.35 -18.83 -9.50
CA GLN A 193 -11.14 -18.87 -10.96
C GLN A 193 -12.28 -18.23 -11.75
N ALA A 194 -13.53 -18.40 -11.31
CA ALA A 194 -14.68 -17.76 -11.93
C ALA A 194 -14.63 -16.24 -11.71
N MET A 195 -14.26 -15.80 -10.51
CA MET A 195 -14.06 -14.38 -10.21
C MET A 195 -12.92 -13.76 -11.02
N ALA A 196 -11.78 -14.46 -11.16
CA ALA A 196 -10.67 -14.00 -12.00
C ALA A 196 -11.10 -13.82 -13.47
N ARG A 197 -11.89 -14.74 -14.01
CA ARG A 197 -12.46 -14.64 -15.37
C ARG A 197 -13.37 -13.42 -15.51
N LEU A 198 -14.31 -13.21 -14.58
CA LEU A 198 -15.23 -12.07 -14.62
C LEU A 198 -14.49 -10.72 -14.56
N ARG A 199 -13.48 -10.61 -13.67
CA ARG A 199 -12.62 -9.41 -13.60
C ARG A 199 -11.90 -9.15 -14.91
N ARG A 200 -11.40 -10.20 -15.57
CA ARG A 200 -10.74 -10.09 -16.87
C ARG A 200 -11.70 -9.64 -17.98
N GLU A 201 -12.91 -10.20 -18.04
CA GLU A 201 -13.95 -9.79 -19.00
C GLU A 201 -14.35 -8.33 -18.82
N ALA A 202 -14.58 -7.89 -17.58
CA ALA A 202 -14.88 -6.50 -17.26
C ALA A 202 -13.74 -5.57 -17.69
N ARG A 203 -12.48 -5.95 -17.42
CA ARG A 203 -11.29 -5.20 -17.83
C ARG A 203 -11.21 -5.04 -19.35
N LEU A 204 -11.42 -6.11 -20.11
CA LEU A 204 -11.41 -6.08 -21.58
C LEU A 204 -12.52 -5.19 -22.15
N ALA A 205 -13.73 -5.26 -21.58
CA ALA A 205 -14.85 -4.42 -21.99
C ALA A 205 -14.57 -2.93 -21.73
N SER A 206 -14.03 -2.59 -20.55
CA SER A 206 -13.60 -1.24 -20.21
C SER A 206 -12.46 -0.76 -21.11
N GLN A 207 -11.48 -1.62 -21.44
CA GLN A 207 -10.41 -1.27 -22.36
C GLN A 207 -10.99 -0.94 -23.76
N ALA A 208 -11.88 -1.78 -24.27
CA ALA A 208 -12.52 -1.55 -25.55
C ALA A 208 -13.32 -0.23 -25.56
N HIS A 209 -13.98 0.11 -24.44
CA HIS A 209 -14.64 1.41 -24.27
C HIS A 209 -13.63 2.56 -24.33
N ALA A 210 -12.55 2.50 -23.56
CA ALA A 210 -11.50 3.52 -23.57
C ALA A 210 -10.89 3.73 -24.97
N VAL A 211 -10.63 2.64 -25.70
CA VAL A 211 -10.11 2.70 -27.08
C VAL A 211 -11.11 3.40 -28.02
N ARG A 212 -12.42 3.12 -27.90
CA ARG A 212 -13.44 3.81 -28.71
C ARG A 212 -13.48 5.30 -28.41
N ARG A 213 -13.47 5.68 -27.12
CA ARG A 213 -13.46 7.09 -26.69
C ARG A 213 -12.23 7.83 -27.17
N TRP A 214 -11.06 7.21 -27.03
CA TRP A 214 -9.80 7.76 -27.52
C TRP A 214 -9.82 7.97 -29.04
N ARG A 215 -10.27 6.97 -29.82
CA ARG A 215 -10.34 7.09 -31.28
C ARG A 215 -11.35 8.16 -31.75
N ALA A 216 -12.43 8.34 -31.01
CA ALA A 216 -13.46 9.32 -31.34
C ALA A 216 -13.01 10.77 -31.07
N GLY A 217 -12.32 11.01 -29.94
CA GLY A 217 -11.99 12.36 -29.48
C GLY A 217 -10.52 12.75 -29.52
N GLY A 218 -9.59 11.80 -29.71
CA GLY A 218 -8.14 12.04 -29.65
C GLY A 218 -7.59 12.39 -28.27
N SER A 219 -8.40 12.34 -27.21
CA SER A 219 -8.03 12.76 -25.85
C SER A 219 -6.95 11.86 -25.24
N SER A 220 -5.89 12.47 -24.70
CA SER A 220 -4.81 11.78 -24.01
C SER A 220 -5.28 11.11 -22.72
N ALA A 221 -6.31 11.63 -22.04
CA ALA A 221 -6.91 10.98 -20.88
C ALA A 221 -7.51 9.61 -21.24
N TRP A 222 -8.24 9.51 -22.35
CA TRP A 222 -8.78 8.22 -22.81
C TRP A 222 -7.70 7.27 -23.32
N LEU A 223 -6.60 7.80 -23.90
CA LEU A 223 -5.42 6.99 -24.20
C LEU A 223 -4.80 6.41 -22.93
N VAL A 224 -4.69 7.19 -21.85
CA VAL A 224 -4.23 6.71 -20.54
C VAL A 224 -5.11 5.56 -20.05
N ALA A 225 -6.44 5.70 -20.10
CA ALA A 225 -7.34 4.62 -19.70
C ALA A 225 -7.16 3.35 -20.55
N ALA A 226 -7.04 3.50 -21.87
CA ALA A 226 -6.80 2.37 -22.76
C ALA A 226 -5.46 1.66 -22.50
N LEU A 227 -4.41 2.45 -22.22
CA LEU A 227 -3.08 1.96 -21.88
C LEU A 227 -3.05 1.32 -20.49
N ALA A 228 -3.74 1.87 -19.50
CA ALA A 228 -3.79 1.32 -18.15
C ALA A 228 -4.48 -0.05 -18.10
N LEU A 229 -5.49 -0.23 -18.95
CA LEU A 229 -6.30 -1.45 -19.01
C LEU A 229 -5.74 -2.54 -19.95
N GLY A 230 -4.76 -2.22 -20.82
CA GLY A 230 -4.19 -3.22 -21.72
C GLY A 230 -3.30 -4.25 -21.03
N GLU A 231 -3.04 -5.38 -21.68
CA GLU A 231 -2.06 -6.37 -21.25
C GLU A 231 -0.93 -6.49 -22.29
N PRO A 232 0.31 -6.81 -21.86
CA PRO A 232 1.37 -7.13 -22.79
C PRO A 232 0.96 -8.29 -23.71
N GLY A 233 1.15 -8.15 -25.03
CA GLY A 233 0.83 -9.19 -26.01
C GLY A 233 -0.62 -9.20 -26.51
N ASP A 234 -1.51 -8.36 -25.99
CA ASP A 234 -2.88 -8.22 -26.53
C ASP A 234 -2.86 -7.64 -27.95
N GLY A 235 -3.82 -8.06 -28.79
CA GLY A 235 -3.93 -7.60 -30.19
C GLY A 235 -4.16 -6.08 -30.34
N THR A 236 -4.63 -5.40 -29.29
CA THR A 236 -4.79 -3.95 -29.24
C THR A 236 -3.53 -3.21 -28.76
N ALA A 237 -2.61 -3.89 -28.09
CA ALA A 237 -1.44 -3.28 -27.45
C ALA A 237 -0.52 -2.62 -28.48
N ALA A 238 -0.32 -3.21 -29.66
CA ALA A 238 0.56 -2.66 -30.69
C ALA A 238 0.12 -1.25 -31.14
N ALA A 239 -1.18 -1.05 -31.39
CA ALA A 239 -1.71 0.25 -31.79
C ALA A 239 -1.61 1.28 -30.66
N LEU A 240 -1.85 0.85 -29.41
CA LEU A 240 -1.72 1.70 -28.24
C LEU A 240 -0.27 2.11 -27.96
N VAL A 241 0.69 1.21 -28.18
CA VAL A 241 2.13 1.50 -28.08
C VAL A 241 2.56 2.54 -29.10
N VAL A 242 2.10 2.44 -30.35
CA VAL A 242 2.36 3.45 -31.39
C VAL A 242 1.78 4.80 -30.96
N ALA A 243 0.54 4.84 -30.50
CA ALA A 243 -0.09 6.06 -30.01
C ALA A 243 0.64 6.67 -28.81
N ALA A 244 1.04 5.84 -27.84
CA ALA A 244 1.79 6.27 -26.67
C ALA A 244 3.14 6.92 -27.03
N ARG A 245 3.84 6.39 -28.03
CA ARG A 245 5.11 6.96 -28.53
C ARG A 245 4.92 8.32 -29.22
N ALA A 246 3.72 8.60 -29.73
CA ALA A 246 3.40 9.85 -30.43
C ALA A 246 2.91 10.99 -29.51
N VAL A 247 2.68 10.72 -28.21
CA VAL A 247 2.25 11.75 -27.26
C VAL A 247 3.38 12.75 -27.03
N ASP A 248 3.06 14.04 -27.16
CA ASP A 248 4.00 15.14 -26.97
C ASP A 248 4.50 15.23 -25.52
N GLY A 249 5.77 15.59 -25.34
CA GLY A 249 6.42 15.68 -24.02
C GLY A 249 5.82 16.74 -23.08
N GLY A 250 5.12 17.74 -23.63
CA GLY A 250 4.41 18.78 -22.89
C GLY A 250 2.96 18.42 -22.53
N ASP A 251 2.43 17.30 -23.01
CA ASP A 251 1.08 16.84 -22.63
C ASP A 251 1.06 16.45 -21.14
N PRO A 252 0.08 16.93 -20.34
CA PRO A 252 -0.05 16.55 -18.93
C PRO A 252 -0.12 15.03 -18.69
N ALA A 253 -0.63 14.26 -19.64
CA ALA A 253 -0.72 12.80 -19.56
C ALA A 253 0.60 12.09 -19.91
N TRP A 254 1.60 12.80 -20.45
CA TRP A 254 2.80 12.19 -21.04
C TRP A 254 3.50 11.24 -20.07
N LEU A 255 3.69 11.64 -18.81
CA LEU A 255 4.41 10.81 -17.84
C LEU A 255 3.67 9.49 -17.55
N THR A 256 2.34 9.55 -17.38
CA THR A 256 1.49 8.37 -17.19
C THR A 256 1.47 7.48 -18.43
N VAL A 257 1.42 8.09 -19.63
CA VAL A 257 1.54 7.37 -20.91
C VAL A 257 2.89 6.65 -20.99
N GLN A 258 3.99 7.31 -20.62
CA GLN A 258 5.33 6.71 -20.64
C GLN A 258 5.46 5.53 -19.66
N TYR A 259 4.84 5.62 -18.49
CA TYR A 259 4.80 4.51 -17.54
C TYR A 259 4.13 3.27 -18.16
N HIS A 260 2.92 3.43 -18.70
CA HIS A 260 2.20 2.31 -19.31
C HIS A 260 2.79 1.83 -20.64
N LEU A 261 3.45 2.71 -21.40
CA LEU A 261 4.26 2.30 -22.54
C LEU A 261 5.33 1.30 -22.09
N GLY A 262 6.09 1.66 -21.04
CA GLY A 262 7.09 0.77 -20.45
C GLY A 262 6.51 -0.57 -20.01
N ARG A 263 5.39 -0.52 -19.30
CA ARG A 263 4.65 -1.72 -18.85
C ARG A 263 4.31 -2.67 -20.00
N LEU A 264 3.86 -2.13 -21.13
CA LEU A 264 3.45 -2.93 -22.30
C LEU A 264 4.63 -3.40 -23.15
N THR A 265 5.79 -2.74 -23.08
CA THR A 265 6.92 -3.02 -23.98
C THR A 265 8.17 -3.58 -23.30
N LEU A 266 8.26 -3.62 -21.96
CA LEU A 266 9.51 -3.95 -21.27
C LEU A 266 10.07 -5.33 -21.66
N ALA A 267 9.18 -6.29 -21.91
CA ALA A 267 9.53 -7.66 -22.29
C ALA A 267 9.80 -7.83 -23.80
N THR A 268 9.32 -6.91 -24.65
CA THR A 268 9.32 -7.07 -26.12
C THR A 268 10.24 -6.09 -26.84
N ASP A 269 10.39 -4.87 -26.34
CA ASP A 269 11.32 -3.90 -26.89
C ASP A 269 12.78 -4.30 -26.60
N PRO A 270 13.72 -3.96 -27.49
CA PRO A 270 15.15 -4.12 -27.21
C PRO A 270 15.53 -3.42 -25.89
N PRO A 271 16.25 -4.08 -24.97
CA PRO A 271 16.59 -3.50 -23.67
C PRO A 271 17.31 -2.15 -23.77
N ALA A 272 18.16 -1.95 -24.78
CA ALA A 272 18.85 -0.68 -25.01
C ALA A 272 17.88 0.48 -25.29
N THR A 273 16.82 0.22 -26.06
CA THR A 273 15.78 1.22 -26.36
C THR A 273 15.01 1.58 -25.09
N SER A 274 14.62 0.57 -24.30
CA SER A 274 13.96 0.79 -23.01
C SER A 274 14.83 1.60 -22.05
N ARG A 275 16.12 1.26 -21.93
CA ARG A 275 17.08 2.00 -21.09
C ARG A 275 17.20 3.46 -21.49
N ALA A 276 17.42 3.76 -22.77
CA ALA A 276 17.59 5.15 -23.24
C ALA A 276 16.38 6.03 -22.91
N ARG A 277 15.17 5.50 -23.11
CA ARG A 277 13.91 6.19 -22.78
C ARG A 277 13.76 6.42 -21.27
N LEU A 278 14.02 5.39 -20.47
CA LEU A 278 13.90 5.46 -19.01
C LEU A 278 14.96 6.39 -18.40
N ASP A 279 16.18 6.41 -18.95
CA ASP A 279 17.24 7.32 -18.52
C ASP A 279 16.86 8.79 -18.78
N ALA A 280 16.27 9.08 -19.95
CA ALA A 280 15.75 10.42 -20.27
C ALA A 280 14.64 10.86 -19.30
N ILE A 281 13.73 9.95 -18.93
CA ILE A 281 12.68 10.23 -17.94
C ILE A 281 13.30 10.46 -16.56
N LEU A 282 14.18 9.58 -16.09
CA LEU A 282 14.79 9.64 -14.76
C LEU A 282 15.72 10.85 -14.58
N ALA A 283 16.23 11.42 -15.67
CA ALA A 283 16.99 12.68 -15.68
C ALA A 283 16.12 13.92 -15.37
N ARG A 284 14.79 13.82 -15.49
CA ARG A 284 13.87 14.91 -15.13
C ARG A 284 13.95 15.24 -13.63
N ARG A 285 13.76 16.52 -13.32
CA ARG A 285 13.82 17.07 -11.95
C ARG A 285 12.46 17.26 -11.30
N ASP A 286 11.39 17.19 -12.08
CA ASP A 286 10.00 17.39 -11.65
C ASP A 286 9.29 16.09 -11.26
N LEU A 287 9.97 14.95 -11.29
CA LEU A 287 9.41 13.67 -10.84
C LEU A 287 9.16 13.68 -9.33
N SER A 288 7.97 13.25 -8.92
CA SER A 288 7.72 12.89 -7.52
C SER A 288 8.56 11.68 -7.10
N THR A 289 8.64 11.41 -5.80
CA THR A 289 9.31 10.20 -5.28
C THR A 289 8.68 8.93 -5.84
N SER A 290 7.35 8.88 -5.92
CA SER A 290 6.62 7.73 -6.46
C SER A 290 6.92 7.52 -7.95
N ASP A 291 6.87 8.59 -8.76
CA ASP A 291 7.19 8.50 -10.19
C ASP A 291 8.60 7.98 -10.42
N ARG A 292 9.59 8.55 -9.69
CA ARG A 292 10.98 8.13 -9.79
C ARG A 292 11.15 6.65 -9.44
N ASN A 293 10.46 6.17 -8.40
CA ASN A 293 10.51 4.77 -7.99
C ASN A 293 9.91 3.83 -9.06
N LEU A 294 8.77 4.18 -9.65
CA LEU A 294 8.12 3.41 -10.71
C LEU A 294 9.04 3.25 -11.94
N PHE A 295 9.63 4.36 -12.41
CA PHE A 295 10.55 4.30 -13.55
C PHE A 295 11.89 3.62 -13.21
N ALA A 296 12.38 3.74 -11.97
CA ALA A 296 13.55 3.00 -11.53
C ALA A 296 13.30 1.48 -11.48
N ALA A 297 12.09 1.04 -11.15
CA ALA A 297 11.68 -0.37 -11.21
C ALA A 297 11.66 -0.93 -12.63
N GLN A 298 11.12 -0.19 -13.60
CA GLN A 298 11.24 -0.57 -15.01
C GLN A 298 12.72 -0.59 -15.44
N ARG A 299 13.53 0.37 -14.99
CA ARG A 299 14.95 0.51 -15.39
C ARG A 299 15.86 -0.57 -14.82
N ALA A 300 15.56 -1.07 -13.61
CA ALA A 300 16.29 -2.18 -12.99
C ALA A 300 16.12 -3.49 -13.78
N GLN A 301 14.91 -3.76 -14.27
CA GLN A 301 14.55 -4.98 -15.01
C GLN A 301 15.18 -5.09 -16.41
N VAL A 302 15.66 -3.96 -16.96
CA VAL A 302 16.40 -3.90 -18.24
C VAL A 302 17.87 -3.48 -18.04
N ALA A 303 18.41 -3.63 -16.84
CA ALA A 303 19.80 -3.29 -16.55
C ALA A 303 20.78 -4.04 -17.46
N ALA A 304 21.83 -3.33 -17.92
CA ALA A 304 22.83 -3.89 -18.82
C ALA A 304 23.79 -4.86 -18.10
N ASP A 305 24.10 -4.57 -16.85
CA ASP A 305 25.03 -5.33 -16.02
C ASP A 305 24.71 -5.14 -14.52
N LEU A 306 25.51 -5.77 -13.66
CA LEU A 306 25.33 -5.72 -12.21
C LEU A 306 25.50 -4.31 -11.62
N GLY A 307 26.40 -3.49 -12.19
CA GLY A 307 26.64 -2.13 -11.70
C GLY A 307 25.50 -1.18 -12.09
N ASP A 308 24.98 -1.34 -13.30
CA ASP A 308 23.76 -0.67 -13.76
C ASP A 308 22.54 -1.08 -12.90
N PHE A 309 22.39 -2.38 -12.63
CA PHE A 309 21.35 -2.89 -11.73
C PHE A 309 21.49 -2.30 -10.33
N ALA A 310 22.69 -2.29 -9.73
CA ALA A 310 22.90 -1.77 -8.39
C ALA A 310 22.46 -0.30 -8.21
N ARG A 311 22.59 0.53 -9.26
CA ARG A 311 22.14 1.93 -9.23
C ARG A 311 20.62 2.05 -9.25
N PHE A 312 19.95 1.23 -10.05
CA PHE A 312 18.50 1.29 -10.24
C PHE A 312 17.72 0.30 -9.38
N ALA A 313 18.36 -0.54 -8.59
CA ALA A 313 17.70 -1.46 -7.65
C ALA A 313 17.12 -0.74 -6.42
N LEU A 314 17.58 0.48 -6.13
CA LEU A 314 17.24 1.24 -4.93
C LEU A 314 16.01 2.12 -5.13
N ARG A 315 15.15 2.20 -4.11
CA ARG A 315 13.94 3.03 -4.02
C ARG A 315 14.05 3.96 -2.83
N ARG A 316 13.57 5.19 -2.99
CA ARG A 316 13.36 6.09 -1.85
C ARG A 316 12.04 5.77 -1.19
N ARG A 317 11.96 5.85 0.14
CA ARG A 317 10.68 5.75 0.85
C ARG A 317 9.73 6.84 0.37
N ILE A 318 8.50 6.47 0.01
CA ILE A 318 7.47 7.42 -0.47
C ILE A 318 7.02 8.36 0.65
N CYS A 319 6.86 7.82 1.87
CA CYS A 319 6.42 8.56 3.07
C CYS A 319 7.49 8.51 4.18
N PRO A 320 8.40 9.49 4.27
CA PRO A 320 9.42 9.54 5.32
C PRO A 320 8.83 9.97 6.68
N VAL A 321 9.43 9.52 7.78
CA VAL A 321 9.01 9.81 9.18
C VAL A 321 8.89 11.31 9.48
N ALA A 322 9.73 12.14 8.87
CA ALA A 322 9.67 13.60 9.01
C ALA A 322 8.36 14.23 8.48
N ALA A 323 7.49 13.44 7.83
CA ALA A 323 6.15 13.85 7.46
C ALA A 323 5.13 13.84 8.62
N TYR A 324 5.58 13.59 9.86
CA TYR A 324 4.75 13.49 11.06
C TYR A 324 5.10 14.54 12.10
N VAL A 325 4.08 15.25 12.58
CA VAL A 325 4.07 16.00 13.84
C VAL A 325 2.94 15.39 14.67
N ASP A 326 3.23 14.93 15.89
CA ASP A 326 2.25 14.39 16.86
C ASP A 326 1.41 13.17 16.41
N GLY A 327 2.00 12.23 15.66
CA GLY A 327 1.35 10.95 15.33
C GLY A 327 0.20 11.05 14.30
N VAL A 328 -0.03 12.24 13.74
CA VAL A 328 -0.96 12.45 12.63
C VAL A 328 -0.14 12.74 11.37
N ALA A 329 -0.50 12.10 10.25
CA ALA A 329 0.10 12.41 8.96
C ALA A 329 -0.02 13.92 8.73
N SER A 330 1.08 14.63 8.50
CA SER A 330 0.96 16.03 8.12
C SER A 330 0.08 16.10 6.87
N PRO A 331 -1.05 16.82 6.89
CA PRO A 331 -1.92 16.98 5.72
C PRO A 331 -1.16 17.52 4.49
N ASP A 332 -0.05 18.22 4.73
CA ASP A 332 0.74 18.94 3.74
C ASP A 332 1.65 18.04 2.90
N ASN A 333 1.87 16.78 3.33
CA ASN A 333 2.84 15.87 2.70
C ASN A 333 2.20 14.78 1.82
N GLY A 334 0.88 14.76 1.67
CA GLY A 334 0.17 13.87 0.75
C GLY A 334 0.12 12.38 1.12
N CYS A 335 0.77 11.97 2.22
CA CYS A 335 0.79 10.59 2.71
C CYS A 335 -0.49 10.27 3.51
N LYS A 336 -1.49 9.65 2.87
CA LYS A 336 -2.82 9.39 3.47
C LYS A 336 -3.16 7.93 3.75
N ARG A 337 -2.33 6.96 3.34
CA ARG A 337 -2.63 5.53 3.51
C ARG A 337 -1.73 4.90 4.56
N GLU A 338 -2.35 4.14 5.47
CA GLU A 338 -1.70 3.48 6.61
C GLU A 338 -0.58 2.49 6.19
N VAL A 339 -0.73 1.82 5.05
CA VAL A 339 0.28 0.88 4.51
C VAL A 339 1.57 1.55 4.03
N TRP A 340 1.54 2.86 3.75
CA TRP A 340 2.75 3.63 3.41
C TRP A 340 3.47 4.16 4.65
N LEU A 341 2.92 3.89 5.84
CA LEU A 341 3.45 4.42 7.08
C LEU A 341 4.71 3.67 7.50
N PRO A 342 5.68 4.39 8.08
CA PRO A 342 6.86 3.77 8.66
C PRO A 342 6.51 2.70 9.72
N ALA A 343 5.48 2.96 10.55
CA ALA A 343 5.04 2.12 11.66
C ALA A 343 4.34 0.82 11.24
N HIS A 344 3.81 0.77 10.01
CA HIS A 344 3.19 -0.44 9.47
C HIS A 344 4.20 -1.41 8.87
N VAL A 345 5.50 -1.07 8.96
CA VAL A 345 6.66 -1.85 8.55
C VAL A 345 6.48 -2.43 7.15
N ALA A 346 7.26 -1.92 6.19
CA ALA A 346 7.48 -2.67 4.98
C ALA A 346 8.11 -4.03 5.37
N ASP A 347 7.30 -5.03 5.69
CA ASP A 347 7.73 -6.35 6.16
C ASP A 347 8.64 -7.03 5.13
N SER A 348 8.61 -6.52 3.90
CA SER A 348 9.45 -6.94 2.80
C SER A 348 10.74 -6.09 2.64
N GLY A 349 10.81 -4.86 3.17
CA GLY A 349 11.70 -3.80 2.69
C GLY A 349 13.05 -3.70 3.40
N VAL A 350 14.09 -4.25 2.80
CA VAL A 350 15.48 -4.09 3.25
C VAL A 350 15.95 -2.64 2.98
N TYR A 351 16.05 -1.80 4.01
CA TYR A 351 16.41 -0.36 3.95
C TYR A 351 17.77 -0.02 4.58
N ASP A 352 18.35 1.12 4.25
CA ASP A 352 19.62 1.62 4.76
C ASP A 352 19.63 2.06 6.25
N GLY A 353 18.51 1.94 6.96
CA GLY A 353 18.36 2.25 8.38
C GLY A 353 17.53 1.20 9.14
N VAL A 354 17.30 1.45 10.43
CA VAL A 354 16.54 0.57 11.33
C VAL A 354 15.07 0.99 11.35
N GLY A 355 14.16 0.04 11.09
CA GLY A 355 12.72 0.27 11.08
C GLY A 355 12.34 1.52 10.26
N GLU A 356 11.73 2.48 10.94
CA GLU A 356 11.21 3.71 10.35
C GLU A 356 12.30 4.68 9.86
N THR A 357 13.52 4.57 10.38
CA THR A 357 14.62 5.50 10.06
C THR A 357 15.25 5.27 8.69
N GLY A 358 14.98 4.13 8.06
CA GLY A 358 15.47 3.81 6.72
C GLY A 358 14.82 4.66 5.64
N THR A 359 15.63 5.22 4.74
CA THR A 359 15.19 6.16 3.70
C THR A 359 15.33 5.59 2.29
N VAL A 360 16.27 4.69 2.07
CA VAL A 360 16.55 4.06 0.78
C VAL A 360 16.65 2.54 0.96
N GLY A 361 15.92 1.77 0.15
CA GLY A 361 15.90 0.32 0.23
C GLY A 361 15.83 -0.35 -1.14
N PHE A 362 15.93 -1.67 -1.19
CA PHE A 362 15.69 -2.40 -2.44
C PHE A 362 14.20 -2.42 -2.79
N GLY A 363 13.87 -2.14 -4.05
CA GLY A 363 12.50 -2.33 -4.56
C GLY A 363 12.07 -3.80 -4.48
N GLU A 364 10.76 -4.06 -4.47
CA GLU A 364 10.21 -5.42 -4.46
C GLU A 364 10.69 -6.22 -5.67
N ASP A 365 10.64 -5.59 -6.85
CA ASP A 365 11.19 -6.11 -8.11
C ASP A 365 12.68 -6.46 -7.98
N ALA A 366 13.45 -5.55 -7.37
CA ALA A 366 14.88 -5.73 -7.20
C ALA A 366 15.23 -6.89 -6.26
N ARG A 367 14.51 -7.03 -5.13
CA ARG A 367 14.69 -8.17 -4.22
C ARG A 367 14.37 -9.49 -4.91
N ALA A 368 13.28 -9.55 -5.67
CA ALA A 368 12.91 -10.73 -6.44
C ALA A 368 13.96 -11.11 -7.49
N ILE A 369 14.58 -10.13 -8.16
CA ILE A 369 15.69 -10.33 -9.09
C ILE A 369 16.94 -10.82 -8.36
N ILE A 370 17.31 -10.18 -7.23
CA ILE A 370 18.47 -10.55 -6.42
C ILE A 370 18.38 -12.00 -5.92
N ASP A 371 17.19 -12.43 -5.50
CA ASP A 371 16.95 -13.80 -5.03
C ASP A 371 16.97 -14.86 -6.14
N ARG A 372 16.90 -14.42 -7.39
CA ARG A 372 17.09 -15.23 -8.60
C ARG A 372 18.51 -15.15 -9.16
N MET A 373 19.42 -14.35 -8.58
CA MET A 373 20.83 -14.32 -8.99
C MET A 373 21.60 -15.54 -8.45
N PRO A 374 22.59 -16.06 -9.22
CA PRO A 374 23.57 -17.02 -8.69
C PRO A 374 24.43 -16.38 -7.60
N LEU A 375 25.00 -17.21 -6.72
CA LEU A 375 25.75 -16.80 -5.53
C LEU A 375 26.86 -15.79 -5.85
N ALA A 376 27.63 -16.02 -6.91
CA ALA A 376 28.72 -15.13 -7.31
C ALA A 376 28.23 -13.71 -7.63
N GLN A 377 27.08 -13.56 -8.31
CA GLN A 377 26.50 -12.25 -8.60
C GLN A 377 26.00 -11.56 -7.33
N ARG A 378 25.41 -12.30 -6.38
CA ARG A 378 24.98 -11.76 -5.09
C ARG A 378 26.15 -11.25 -4.25
N ILE A 379 27.25 -12.00 -4.21
CA ILE A 379 28.49 -11.60 -3.52
C ILE A 379 29.09 -10.36 -4.18
N ALA A 380 29.10 -10.29 -5.51
CA ALA A 380 29.57 -9.10 -6.21
C ALA A 380 28.70 -7.88 -5.89
N LEU A 381 27.37 -8.05 -5.81
CA LEU A 381 26.44 -6.97 -5.44
C LEU A 381 26.64 -6.51 -3.99
N SER A 382 26.87 -7.43 -3.05
CA SER A 382 27.15 -7.09 -1.64
C SER A 382 28.43 -6.29 -1.44
N ARG A 383 29.30 -6.24 -2.46
CA ARG A 383 30.56 -5.48 -2.47
C ARG A 383 30.47 -4.22 -3.33
N HIS A 384 29.37 -4.00 -4.05
CA HIS A 384 29.26 -2.90 -5.00
C HIS A 384 29.10 -1.54 -4.27
N PRO A 385 29.86 -0.49 -4.65
CA PRO A 385 29.87 0.77 -3.92
C PRO A 385 28.57 1.58 -4.04
N ALA A 386 27.74 1.31 -5.06
CA ALA A 386 26.42 1.93 -5.16
C ALA A 386 25.42 1.41 -4.11
N VAL A 387 25.73 0.31 -3.42
CA VAL A 387 24.87 -0.29 -2.40
C VAL A 387 25.23 0.26 -1.01
N PRO A 388 24.28 0.88 -0.28
CA PRO A 388 24.47 1.34 1.10
C PRO A 388 25.02 0.26 2.04
N GLY A 389 25.77 0.68 3.07
CA GLY A 389 26.46 -0.23 3.99
C GLY A 389 25.55 -1.27 4.66
N GLN A 390 24.37 -0.86 5.11
CA GLN A 390 23.39 -1.79 5.71
C GLN A 390 22.85 -2.78 4.67
N LEU A 391 22.52 -2.32 3.46
CA LEU A 391 22.07 -3.20 2.37
C LEU A 391 23.15 -4.20 1.93
N ARG A 392 24.42 -3.81 2.03
CA ARG A 392 25.56 -4.73 1.82
C ARG A 392 25.64 -5.80 2.90
N LEU A 393 25.33 -5.49 4.16
CA LEU A 393 25.21 -6.48 5.24
C LEU A 393 24.13 -7.52 4.90
N ASP A 394 22.93 -7.09 4.50
CA ASP A 394 21.81 -8.01 4.23
C ASP A 394 22.11 -8.95 3.06
N LEU A 395 22.71 -8.43 1.99
CA LEU A 395 23.18 -9.24 0.87
C LEU A 395 24.29 -10.20 1.29
N ALA A 396 25.25 -9.74 2.08
CA ALA A 396 26.39 -10.56 2.50
C ALA A 396 25.94 -11.71 3.42
N ILE A 397 25.07 -11.46 4.38
CA ILE A 397 24.64 -12.48 5.36
C ILE A 397 23.69 -13.51 4.74
N THR A 398 22.80 -13.10 3.83
CA THR A 398 21.95 -14.05 3.09
C THR A 398 22.76 -14.87 2.07
N SER A 399 23.76 -14.24 1.43
CA SER A 399 24.72 -14.97 0.57
C SER A 399 25.60 -15.92 1.37
N TYR A 400 25.95 -15.57 2.62
CA TYR A 400 26.70 -16.45 3.51
C TYR A 400 25.89 -17.71 3.85
N ALA A 401 24.61 -17.55 4.17
CA ALA A 401 23.72 -18.70 4.40
C ALA A 401 23.66 -19.61 3.16
N ARG A 402 23.52 -19.05 1.95
CA ARG A 402 23.59 -19.84 0.71
C ARG A 402 24.92 -20.56 0.55
N ALA A 403 26.05 -19.86 0.75
CA ALA A 403 27.39 -20.44 0.62
C ALA A 403 27.62 -21.62 1.58
N VAL A 404 27.16 -21.50 2.84
CA VAL A 404 27.22 -22.56 3.84
C VAL A 404 26.42 -23.79 3.39
N LEU A 405 25.20 -23.59 2.89
CA LEU A 405 24.36 -24.71 2.43
C LEU A 405 24.91 -25.36 1.15
N LEU A 406 25.51 -24.56 0.28
CA LEU A 406 26.20 -25.02 -0.94
C LEU A 406 27.54 -25.69 -0.64
N GLN A 407 28.05 -25.55 0.59
CA GLN A 407 29.38 -26.00 1.01
C GLN A 407 30.51 -25.38 0.17
N ASP A 408 30.29 -24.15 -0.30
CA ASP A 408 31.30 -23.37 -1.02
C ASP A 408 32.22 -22.68 -0.01
N HIS A 409 33.24 -23.40 0.45
CA HIS A 409 34.15 -22.91 1.48
C HIS A 409 34.90 -21.62 1.08
N ALA A 410 35.19 -21.43 -0.22
CA ALA A 410 35.85 -20.22 -0.69
C ALA A 410 34.92 -19.00 -0.58
N ALA A 411 33.65 -19.15 -0.98
CA ALA A 411 32.64 -18.12 -0.79
C ALA A 411 32.38 -17.84 0.69
N VAL A 412 32.30 -18.89 1.53
CA VAL A 412 32.15 -18.78 2.99
C VAL A 412 33.28 -17.94 3.58
N ASP A 413 34.54 -18.24 3.26
CA ASP A 413 35.69 -17.52 3.82
C ASP A 413 35.77 -16.07 3.35
N GLY A 414 35.45 -15.82 2.07
CA GLY A 414 35.37 -14.48 1.51
C GLY A 414 34.27 -13.63 2.18
N LEU A 415 33.07 -14.19 2.34
CA LEU A 415 31.96 -13.52 3.00
C LEU A 415 32.19 -13.33 4.49
N ALA A 416 32.80 -14.29 5.19
CA ALA A 416 33.19 -14.11 6.59
C ALA A 416 34.18 -12.95 6.76
N ALA A 417 35.09 -12.72 5.80
CA ALA A 417 36.00 -11.59 5.83
C ALA A 417 35.27 -10.24 5.69
N ASP A 418 34.23 -10.19 4.86
CA ASP A 418 33.39 -9.01 4.68
C ASP A 418 32.47 -8.78 5.90
N LEU A 419 31.84 -9.84 6.40
CA LEU A 419 30.93 -9.82 7.55
C LEU A 419 31.66 -9.52 8.87
N ALA A 420 32.95 -9.80 8.99
CA ALA A 420 33.75 -9.31 10.12
C ALA A 420 33.75 -7.76 10.22
N LYS A 421 33.55 -7.07 9.09
CA LYS A 421 33.46 -5.59 9.04
C LYS A 421 32.01 -5.13 9.12
N LEU A 422 31.10 -5.82 8.46
CA LEU A 422 29.68 -5.44 8.34
C LEU A 422 28.83 -5.86 9.55
N LEU A 423 29.20 -6.93 10.24
CA LEU A 423 28.54 -7.45 11.45
C LEU A 423 29.59 -7.74 12.55
N PRO A 424 30.22 -6.69 13.10
CA PRO A 424 31.33 -6.83 14.06
C PRO A 424 30.94 -7.53 15.37
N GLN A 425 29.65 -7.61 15.69
CA GLN A 425 29.11 -8.35 16.83
C GLN A 425 29.46 -9.84 16.83
N LEU A 426 29.79 -10.40 15.65
CA LEU A 426 30.22 -11.79 15.46
C LEU A 426 31.66 -11.89 14.92
N ALA A 427 32.47 -10.83 15.05
CA ALA A 427 33.86 -10.80 14.55
C ALA A 427 34.73 -12.00 15.01
N PRO A 428 34.67 -12.46 16.28
CA PRO A 428 35.40 -13.65 16.70
C PRO A 428 34.99 -14.93 15.96
N GLU A 429 33.69 -15.10 15.70
CA GLU A 429 33.13 -16.23 14.96
C GLU A 429 33.55 -16.20 13.48
N TRP A 430 33.47 -15.03 12.86
CA TRP A 430 33.92 -14.84 11.47
C TRP A 430 35.41 -15.16 11.29
N ARG A 431 36.25 -14.72 12.23
CA ARG A 431 37.68 -15.04 12.22
C ARG A 431 37.91 -16.54 12.36
N ARG A 432 37.21 -17.18 13.30
CA ARG A 432 37.32 -18.63 13.53
C ARG A 432 36.95 -19.44 12.29
N ILE A 433 35.89 -19.09 11.57
CA ILE A 433 35.51 -19.76 10.32
C ILE A 433 36.66 -19.73 9.32
N ARG A 434 37.29 -18.57 9.14
CA ARG A 434 38.40 -18.36 8.19
C ARG A 434 39.68 -19.09 8.58
N GLU A 435 39.95 -19.20 9.88
CA GLU A 435 41.16 -19.85 10.40
C GLU A 435 41.00 -21.37 10.54
N THR A 436 39.76 -21.88 10.55
CA THR A 436 39.49 -23.31 10.71
C THR A 436 39.62 -24.03 9.36
N PRO A 437 40.49 -25.06 9.24
CA PRO A 437 40.61 -25.86 8.03
C PRO A 437 39.31 -26.59 7.67
N VAL A 438 39.08 -26.83 6.37
CA VAL A 438 37.91 -27.58 5.88
C VAL A 438 37.80 -28.94 6.58
N GLY A 439 36.63 -29.20 7.15
CA GLY A 439 36.33 -30.41 7.92
C GLY A 439 35.18 -30.21 8.90
N PRO A 440 34.92 -31.19 9.79
CA PRO A 440 33.80 -31.14 10.74
C PRO A 440 33.83 -29.91 11.66
N ALA A 441 35.02 -29.45 12.07
CA ALA A 441 35.17 -28.27 12.91
C ALA A 441 34.79 -26.97 12.20
N LYS A 442 35.11 -26.83 10.90
CA LYS A 442 34.71 -25.66 10.10
C LYS A 442 33.21 -25.63 9.89
N ARG A 443 32.61 -26.78 9.52
CA ARG A 443 31.15 -26.92 9.40
C ARG A 443 30.43 -26.56 10.69
N PHE A 444 30.92 -27.04 11.84
CA PHE A 444 30.41 -26.63 13.13
C PHE A 444 30.51 -25.11 13.36
N ALA A 445 31.64 -24.48 13.03
CA ALA A 445 31.81 -23.03 13.16
C ALA A 445 30.87 -22.24 12.23
N GLU A 446 30.64 -22.73 11.01
CA GLU A 446 29.72 -22.15 10.02
C GLU A 446 28.26 -22.16 10.55
N PHE A 447 27.81 -23.32 11.05
CA PHE A 447 26.47 -23.52 11.60
C PHE A 447 26.26 -22.79 12.92
N PHE A 448 27.32 -22.65 13.72
CA PHE A 448 27.27 -21.90 14.97
C PHE A 448 26.86 -20.44 14.74
N VAL A 449 27.27 -19.83 13.63
CA VAL A 449 26.81 -18.49 13.26
C VAL A 449 25.34 -18.48 12.86
N LEU A 450 24.88 -19.45 12.05
CA LEU A 450 23.45 -19.58 11.72
C LEU A 450 22.59 -19.75 12.98
N ALA A 451 23.09 -20.44 14.00
CA ALA A 451 22.42 -20.60 15.29
C ALA A 451 22.37 -19.30 16.11
N LYS A 452 23.31 -18.37 15.92
CA LYS A 452 23.36 -17.08 16.62
C LYS A 452 22.51 -15.99 15.96
N VAL A 453 22.04 -16.20 14.72
CA VAL A 453 21.27 -15.20 13.96
C VAL A 453 19.90 -15.76 13.56
N PRO A 454 18.86 -15.63 14.40
CA PRO A 454 17.53 -16.19 14.11
C PRO A 454 16.94 -15.76 12.76
N GLY A 455 16.98 -14.46 12.45
CA GLY A 455 16.42 -13.89 11.22
C GLY A 455 17.16 -14.18 9.91
N VAL A 456 18.25 -14.95 9.92
CA VAL A 456 19.01 -15.23 8.69
C VAL A 456 18.24 -16.14 7.73
N ARG A 457 18.31 -15.85 6.43
CA ARG A 457 17.64 -16.58 5.33
C ARG A 457 18.62 -16.76 4.16
N THR A 458 18.27 -17.62 3.20
CA THR A 458 18.98 -17.70 1.91
C THR A 458 18.58 -16.59 0.96
N ASP A 459 17.41 -16.00 1.18
CA ASP A 459 16.77 -15.01 0.33
C ASP A 459 16.56 -13.71 1.10
N LEU A 460 16.34 -12.60 0.39
CA LEU A 460 15.97 -11.34 1.02
C LEU A 460 14.49 -11.34 1.45
N VAL A 461 13.66 -12.17 0.84
CA VAL A 461 12.29 -12.42 1.36
C VAL A 461 12.34 -13.14 2.71
N ASP A 462 11.49 -12.73 3.64
CA ASP A 462 11.41 -13.17 5.05
C ASP A 462 12.70 -13.01 5.87
N TYR A 463 13.67 -12.28 5.34
CA TYR A 463 14.91 -11.99 6.05
C TYR A 463 14.68 -10.89 7.09
N THR A 464 15.23 -11.08 8.29
CA THR A 464 15.27 -10.04 9.32
C THR A 464 16.71 -9.69 9.66
N ARG A 465 17.04 -8.40 9.60
CA ARG A 465 18.39 -7.90 9.90
C ARG A 465 18.76 -8.14 11.37
N PRO A 466 19.98 -8.62 11.66
CA PRO A 466 20.52 -8.61 13.02
C PRO A 466 20.86 -7.18 13.46
N GLU A 467 20.20 -6.72 14.52
CA GLU A 467 20.39 -5.37 15.07
C GLU A 467 20.77 -5.38 16.57
N GLY A 468 21.54 -4.40 17.00
CA GLY A 468 22.01 -4.31 18.38
C GLY A 468 23.07 -5.37 18.72
N THR A 469 22.93 -6.00 19.90
CA THR A 469 23.79 -7.08 20.38
C THR A 469 23.29 -8.45 19.93
N VAL A 470 24.13 -9.49 19.99
CA VAL A 470 23.73 -10.88 19.64
C VAL A 470 22.50 -11.35 20.43
N ALA A 471 22.32 -10.89 21.68
CA ALA A 471 21.15 -11.25 22.48
C ALA A 471 19.85 -10.55 22.04
N GLN A 472 19.96 -9.47 21.25
CA GLN A 472 18.86 -8.68 20.73
C GLN A 472 18.48 -9.06 19.30
N PHE A 473 19.24 -9.91 18.61
CA PHE A 473 18.86 -10.39 17.28
C PHE A 473 17.51 -11.11 17.36
N GLN A 474 16.56 -10.68 16.52
CA GLN A 474 15.15 -11.08 16.60
C GLN A 474 14.73 -12.06 15.48
N TYR A 475 13.43 -12.37 15.47
CA TYR A 475 12.74 -13.29 14.58
C TYR A 475 12.92 -14.78 14.96
N TYR A 476 12.67 -15.70 14.02
CA TYR A 476 12.73 -17.14 14.23
C TYR A 476 13.72 -17.83 13.31
N TRP A 477 14.35 -18.90 13.81
CA TRP A 477 15.24 -19.77 13.03
C TRP A 477 14.46 -20.59 12.01
N ILE A 478 15.02 -20.81 10.84
CA ILE A 478 14.48 -21.82 9.93
C ILE A 478 15.14 -23.18 10.16
N PRO A 479 14.43 -24.31 9.93
CA PRO A 479 15.00 -25.64 10.08
C PRO A 479 15.87 -25.95 8.87
N TRP A 480 17.11 -25.47 8.88
CA TRP A 480 18.08 -25.65 7.79
C TRP A 480 18.33 -27.12 7.48
N VAL A 481 18.17 -27.49 6.21
CA VAL A 481 18.42 -28.83 5.69
C VAL A 481 19.43 -28.77 4.55
N LEU A 482 20.50 -29.54 4.69
CA LEU A 482 21.40 -29.87 3.59
C LEU A 482 20.85 -31.06 2.83
N VAL A 483 20.84 -31.00 1.50
CA VAL A 483 20.43 -32.14 0.67
C VAL A 483 21.63 -32.73 -0.06
N SER A 484 21.74 -34.05 -0.01
CA SER A 484 22.81 -34.80 -0.71
C SER A 484 22.49 -35.05 -2.19
N ARG A 485 21.25 -34.81 -2.61
CA ARG A 485 20.78 -34.89 -3.99
C ARG A 485 20.03 -33.62 -4.36
N PRO A 486 20.15 -33.13 -5.60
CA PRO A 486 19.34 -32.03 -6.10
C PRO A 486 17.85 -32.29 -5.85
N VAL A 487 17.19 -31.34 -5.19
CA VAL A 487 15.72 -31.22 -5.21
C VAL A 487 15.31 -30.27 -6.33
N MET A 488 14.01 -30.11 -6.64
CA MET A 488 13.54 -29.04 -7.54
C MET A 488 12.93 -27.88 -6.75
N PRO A 489 13.72 -27.00 -6.13
CA PRO A 489 13.22 -25.84 -5.43
C PRO A 489 13.01 -24.69 -6.41
N ALA A 490 11.83 -24.08 -6.33
CA ALA A 490 11.53 -22.83 -7.01
C ALA A 490 12.13 -21.64 -6.23
N PRO A 491 12.42 -20.50 -6.90
CA PRO A 491 12.52 -19.23 -6.22
C PRO A 491 11.25 -18.94 -5.40
N PRO A 492 11.31 -18.06 -4.38
CA PRO A 492 10.10 -17.69 -3.66
C PRO A 492 9.08 -17.08 -4.63
N PRO A 493 7.78 -17.40 -4.47
CA PRO A 493 6.70 -16.78 -5.23
C PRO A 493 6.82 -15.26 -5.21
N LEU A 494 6.49 -14.61 -6.32
CA LEU A 494 6.57 -13.16 -6.43
C LEU A 494 5.64 -12.46 -5.45
N ALA A 495 4.47 -13.04 -5.15
CA ALA A 495 3.51 -12.50 -4.19
C ALA A 495 4.14 -12.21 -2.81
N LEU A 496 5.10 -13.04 -2.36
CA LEU A 496 5.79 -12.84 -1.09
C LEU A 496 6.68 -11.57 -1.04
N TYR A 497 6.97 -10.97 -2.20
CA TYR A 497 7.74 -9.73 -2.24
C TYR A 497 6.84 -8.48 -2.14
N GLN A 498 5.54 -8.61 -2.39
CA GLN A 498 4.58 -7.51 -2.26
C GLN A 498 4.26 -7.25 -0.78
N ALA A 499 4.04 -5.99 -0.43
CA ALA A 499 3.50 -5.62 0.88
C ALA A 499 2.00 -5.98 1.01
N ASP A 500 1.59 -6.34 2.23
CA ASP A 500 0.20 -6.61 2.59
C ASP A 500 -0.72 -5.43 2.21
N GLY A 501 -1.82 -5.71 1.50
CA GLY A 501 -2.87 -4.73 1.16
C GLY A 501 -3.10 -4.47 -0.34
N SER A 502 -2.41 -5.18 -1.23
CA SER A 502 -2.49 -5.01 -2.69
C SER A 502 -3.45 -5.97 -3.42
N GLY A 503 -4.15 -6.83 -2.69
CA GLY A 503 -5.16 -7.74 -3.27
C GLY A 503 -4.59 -8.94 -4.03
N VAL A 504 -3.32 -9.27 -3.77
CA VAL A 504 -2.66 -10.51 -4.18
C VAL A 504 -2.37 -11.33 -2.92
N GLU A 505 -2.81 -12.57 -2.90
CA GLU A 505 -2.58 -13.50 -1.78
C GLU A 505 -1.23 -14.20 -1.92
N ALA A 506 -0.66 -14.70 -0.82
CA ALA A 506 0.67 -15.32 -0.83
C ALA A 506 0.78 -16.55 -1.75
N ASP A 507 -0.35 -17.20 -2.07
CA ASP A 507 -0.47 -18.36 -2.95
C ASP A 507 -0.84 -18.01 -4.41
N ASP A 508 -1.02 -16.72 -4.72
CA ASP A 508 -1.31 -16.29 -6.09
C ASP A 508 -0.13 -16.58 -7.04
N PRO A 509 -0.41 -16.96 -8.30
CA PRO A 509 0.63 -17.30 -9.25
C PRO A 509 1.47 -16.08 -9.67
N ASP A 510 2.77 -16.27 -9.91
CA ASP A 510 3.70 -15.21 -10.36
C ASP A 510 3.19 -14.41 -11.58
N SER A 511 2.36 -15.01 -12.44
CA SER A 511 1.77 -14.34 -13.61
C SER A 511 0.83 -13.19 -13.26
N VAL A 512 0.35 -13.12 -12.02
CA VAL A 512 -0.63 -12.14 -11.57
C VAL A 512 -0.04 -11.07 -10.63
N THR A 513 1.23 -11.19 -10.25
CA THR A 513 1.93 -10.28 -9.34
C THR A 513 2.56 -9.09 -10.07
N ASP A 514 2.40 -7.87 -9.55
CA ASP A 514 3.10 -6.66 -10.02
C ASP A 514 4.00 -6.08 -8.91
N LEU A 515 5.32 -6.28 -9.06
CA LEU A 515 6.34 -5.76 -8.14
C LEU A 515 6.87 -4.36 -8.49
N THR A 516 6.47 -3.83 -9.65
CA THR A 516 6.94 -2.52 -10.15
C THR A 516 6.18 -1.39 -9.47
N CYS A 517 4.89 -1.62 -9.21
CA CYS A 517 3.96 -0.63 -8.69
C CYS A 517 3.49 -0.93 -7.26
N LEU A 518 4.28 -1.70 -6.50
CA LEU A 518 4.00 -1.99 -5.09
C LEU A 518 2.60 -2.63 -4.92
N GLY A 519 2.21 -3.44 -5.91
CA GLY A 519 0.90 -4.07 -6.01
C GLY A 519 -0.30 -3.16 -6.33
N GLU A 520 -0.13 -1.84 -6.42
CA GLU A 520 -1.26 -0.90 -6.61
C GLU A 520 -1.72 -0.75 -8.08
N CYS A 521 -0.88 -1.13 -9.05
CA CYS A 521 -1.25 -1.03 -10.47
C CYS A 521 -2.20 -2.13 -10.94
N GLY A 522 -2.60 -3.02 -10.04
CA GLY A 522 -3.50 -4.12 -10.30
C GLY A 522 -2.80 -5.38 -10.81
N VAL A 523 -3.58 -6.44 -10.81
CA VAL A 523 -3.16 -7.81 -11.12
C VAL A 523 -2.53 -7.92 -12.51
N ALA A 524 -1.36 -8.57 -12.60
CA ALA A 524 -0.60 -8.82 -13.83
C ALA A 524 -0.21 -7.56 -14.62
N ALA A 525 -0.27 -6.37 -14.03
CA ALA A 525 -0.07 -5.14 -14.78
C ALA A 525 1.35 -5.07 -15.35
N THR A 526 2.38 -5.41 -14.55
CA THR A 526 3.79 -5.42 -14.96
C THR A 526 4.48 -6.74 -14.59
N PRO A 527 4.46 -7.76 -15.47
CA PRO A 527 5.16 -9.02 -15.22
C PRO A 527 6.66 -8.80 -14.98
N LEU A 528 7.24 -9.52 -14.02
CA LEU A 528 8.67 -9.39 -13.71
C LEU A 528 9.53 -9.85 -14.90
N ARG A 529 10.36 -8.94 -15.40
CA ARG A 529 11.43 -9.26 -16.35
C ARG A 529 12.77 -9.33 -15.63
N LEU A 530 13.49 -10.45 -15.75
CA LEU A 530 14.88 -10.54 -15.30
C LEU A 530 15.81 -9.83 -16.28
N PRO A 531 16.79 -9.03 -15.83
CA PRO A 531 17.83 -8.47 -16.71
C PRO A 531 18.59 -9.58 -17.45
N ASP A 532 19.07 -9.31 -18.66
CA ASP A 532 19.67 -10.35 -19.52
C ASP A 532 20.88 -11.04 -18.84
N PHE A 533 21.73 -10.28 -18.14
CA PHE A 533 22.86 -10.85 -17.39
C PHE A 533 22.43 -11.76 -16.22
N VAL A 534 21.21 -11.60 -15.71
CA VAL A 534 20.61 -12.48 -14.70
C VAL A 534 19.99 -13.70 -15.36
N VAL A 535 19.39 -13.53 -16.55
CA VAL A 535 18.89 -14.63 -17.41
C VAL A 535 20.03 -15.59 -17.74
N ASP A 536 21.18 -15.07 -18.17
CA ASP A 536 22.37 -15.86 -18.49
C ASP A 536 22.87 -16.70 -17.30
N GLY A 537 22.65 -16.20 -16.07
CA GLY A 537 22.99 -16.88 -14.82
C GLY A 537 21.93 -17.85 -14.29
N GLN A 538 20.72 -17.90 -14.86
CA GLN A 538 19.59 -18.65 -14.27
C GLN A 538 19.86 -20.14 -14.12
N ARG A 539 20.51 -20.76 -15.10
CA ARG A 539 20.86 -22.18 -15.03
C ARG A 539 21.73 -22.48 -13.80
N GLN A 540 22.72 -21.63 -13.52
CA GLN A 540 23.56 -21.78 -12.34
C GLN A 540 22.76 -21.48 -11.06
N ALA A 541 21.94 -20.43 -11.04
CA ALA A 541 21.13 -20.09 -9.88
C ALA A 541 20.16 -21.22 -9.50
N LEU A 542 19.55 -21.88 -10.48
CA LEU A 542 18.67 -23.04 -10.28
C LEU A 542 19.44 -24.28 -9.81
N ASP A 543 20.63 -24.55 -10.35
CA ASP A 543 21.50 -25.64 -9.86
C ASP A 543 21.91 -25.40 -8.40
N GLU A 544 22.35 -24.20 -8.06
CA GLU A 544 22.69 -23.83 -6.70
C GLU A 544 21.48 -24.01 -5.77
N ARG A 545 20.31 -23.49 -6.17
CA ARG A 545 19.09 -23.59 -5.37
C ARG A 545 18.72 -25.04 -5.11
N SER A 546 18.89 -25.94 -6.09
CA SER A 546 18.63 -27.38 -5.97
C SER A 546 19.33 -28.07 -4.80
N ARG A 547 20.35 -27.45 -4.20
CA ARG A 547 21.16 -28.01 -3.12
C ARG A 547 20.70 -27.59 -1.72
N PHE A 548 19.62 -26.82 -1.61
CA PHE A 548 19.01 -26.50 -0.33
C PHE A 548 17.50 -26.39 -0.42
N VAL A 549 16.83 -26.55 0.73
CA VAL A 549 15.37 -26.46 0.82
C VAL A 549 14.99 -25.34 1.77
N ARG A 550 14.11 -24.44 1.31
CA ARG A 550 13.36 -23.55 2.18
C ARG A 550 12.23 -24.39 2.79
N ARG A 551 12.42 -24.83 4.03
CA ARG A 551 11.33 -25.43 4.81
C ARG A 551 10.65 -24.28 5.54
N GLU A 552 9.48 -23.89 5.05
CA GLU A 552 8.59 -23.00 5.79
C GLU A 552 8.25 -23.66 7.13
N ALA A 553 8.19 -22.86 8.19
CA ALA A 553 7.65 -23.34 9.45
C ALA A 553 6.20 -23.74 9.17
N ALA A 554 5.86 -25.02 9.35
CA ALA A 554 4.48 -25.44 9.26
C ALA A 554 3.66 -24.58 10.24
N GLY A 555 2.50 -24.11 9.80
CA GLY A 555 1.58 -23.43 10.70
C GLY A 555 1.30 -24.31 11.92
N TRP A 556 0.92 -23.72 13.05
CA TRP A 556 0.73 -24.44 14.32
C TRP A 556 -0.19 -25.68 14.24
N ALA A 557 -1.02 -25.78 13.18
CA ALA A 557 -1.95 -26.87 12.93
C ALA A 557 -1.45 -27.95 11.95
N GLU A 558 -0.33 -27.74 11.24
CA GLU A 558 0.15 -28.66 10.20
C GLU A 558 1.41 -29.42 10.64
N PRO A 559 1.51 -30.74 10.39
CA PRO A 559 2.73 -31.46 10.61
C PRO A 559 3.82 -30.92 9.67
N PRO A 560 5.06 -30.72 10.14
CA PRO A 560 6.13 -30.23 9.29
C PRO A 560 6.37 -31.22 8.13
N PRO A 561 6.64 -30.73 6.90
CA PRO A 561 6.81 -31.60 5.74
C PRO A 561 7.94 -32.62 5.98
N PRO A 562 7.85 -33.87 5.50
CA PRO A 562 8.87 -34.88 5.74
C PRO A 562 10.24 -34.41 5.24
N MET A 563 11.31 -34.84 5.92
CA MET A 563 12.68 -34.54 5.48
C MET A 563 12.93 -35.12 4.08
N PRO A 564 13.51 -34.34 3.14
CA PRO A 564 13.89 -34.87 1.84
C PRO A 564 14.80 -36.10 1.97
N ALA A 565 14.69 -37.04 1.04
CA ALA A 565 15.54 -38.23 1.03
C ALA A 565 17.03 -37.83 1.02
N GLY A 566 17.79 -38.32 2.02
CA GLY A 566 19.20 -37.96 2.17
C GLY A 566 19.44 -36.52 2.68
N GLY A 567 18.40 -35.86 3.17
CA GLY A 567 18.48 -34.58 3.87
C GLY A 567 19.15 -34.72 5.23
N VAL A 568 19.94 -33.74 5.63
CA VAL A 568 20.58 -33.67 6.95
C VAL A 568 20.26 -32.32 7.57
N SER A 569 19.67 -32.34 8.77
CA SER A 569 19.43 -31.12 9.55
C SER A 569 20.75 -30.55 10.06
N VAL A 570 20.97 -29.26 9.81
CA VAL A 570 22.15 -28.53 10.32
C VAL A 570 22.23 -28.62 11.85
N TRP A 571 21.10 -28.58 12.54
CA TRP A 571 21.03 -28.70 14.00
C TRP A 571 21.41 -30.10 14.49
N ASP A 572 21.07 -31.13 13.73
CA ASP A 572 21.44 -32.51 14.07
C ASP A 572 22.94 -32.75 13.87
N GLU A 573 23.51 -32.18 12.81
CA GLU A 573 24.95 -32.26 12.56
C GLU A 573 25.77 -31.52 13.63
N MET A 574 25.32 -30.33 14.01
CA MET A 574 25.92 -29.55 15.09
C MET A 574 25.82 -30.28 16.45
N LEU A 575 24.70 -30.96 16.72
CA LEU A 575 24.52 -31.82 17.90
C LEU A 575 25.44 -33.06 17.87
N ALA A 576 25.63 -33.68 16.70
CA ALA A 576 26.55 -34.80 16.53
C ALA A 576 28.00 -34.38 16.79
N PHE A 577 28.42 -33.22 16.28
CA PHE A 577 29.73 -32.64 16.57
C PHE A 577 29.91 -32.39 18.08
N ALA A 578 28.91 -31.80 18.74
CA ALA A 578 28.94 -31.55 20.19
C ALA A 578 29.10 -32.84 21.03
N ARG A 579 28.47 -33.94 20.61
CA ARG A 579 28.61 -35.25 21.28
C ARG A 579 30.01 -35.83 21.13
N ALA A 580 30.59 -35.72 19.93
CA ALA A 580 31.90 -36.23 19.59
C ALA A 580 33.05 -35.39 20.15
N ASN A 581 32.83 -34.09 20.39
CA ASN A 581 33.86 -33.14 20.81
C ASN A 581 33.50 -32.44 22.13
N PRO A 582 33.33 -33.18 23.24
CA PRO A 582 32.82 -32.64 24.50
C PRO A 582 33.71 -31.55 25.13
N THR A 583 34.99 -31.50 24.77
CA THR A 583 35.94 -30.51 25.29
C THR A 583 36.03 -29.26 24.42
N HIS A 584 35.35 -29.21 23.27
CA HIS A 584 35.42 -28.07 22.38
C HIS A 584 34.75 -26.84 23.03
N PRO A 585 35.42 -25.68 23.08
CA PRO A 585 35.03 -24.56 23.95
C PRO A 585 33.66 -23.94 23.61
N GLN A 586 33.22 -24.04 22.35
CA GLN A 586 31.92 -23.50 21.91
C GLN A 586 30.75 -24.47 22.11
N VAL A 587 30.98 -25.72 22.51
CA VAL A 587 29.91 -26.72 22.62
C VAL A 587 28.82 -26.34 23.63
N PRO A 588 29.12 -25.84 24.85
CA PRO A 588 28.07 -25.42 25.78
C PRO A 588 27.17 -24.31 25.21
N GLU A 589 27.74 -23.33 24.51
CA GLU A 589 26.97 -22.26 23.86
C GLU A 589 26.16 -22.79 22.66
N ALA A 590 26.76 -23.69 21.87
CA ALA A 590 26.11 -24.31 20.72
C ALA A 590 24.82 -25.04 21.14
N LEU A 591 24.88 -25.81 22.22
CA LEU A 591 23.71 -26.52 22.75
C LEU A 591 22.63 -25.56 23.27
N TYR A 592 23.02 -24.42 23.84
CA TYR A 592 22.09 -23.34 24.20
C TYR A 592 21.34 -22.79 22.97
N TRP A 593 22.05 -22.51 21.88
CA TRP A 593 21.43 -22.00 20.66
C TRP A 593 20.57 -23.04 19.94
N ILE A 594 21.00 -24.31 19.88
CA ILE A 594 20.17 -25.39 19.31
C ILE A 594 18.86 -25.55 20.10
N ASN A 595 18.89 -25.42 21.44
CA ASN A 595 17.66 -25.43 22.24
C ASN A 595 16.71 -24.29 21.83
N ARG A 596 17.23 -23.07 21.64
CA ARG A 596 16.41 -21.93 21.19
C ARG A 596 15.87 -22.10 19.77
N ALA A 597 16.70 -22.60 18.85
CA ALA A 597 16.29 -22.89 17.48
C ALA A 597 15.15 -23.91 17.45
N GLY A 598 15.23 -24.97 18.26
CA GLY A 598 14.15 -25.95 18.40
C GLY A 598 12.85 -25.36 18.94
N ARG A 599 12.94 -24.46 19.93
CA ARG A 599 11.77 -23.80 20.56
C ARG A 599 11.05 -22.81 19.65
N TRP A 600 11.81 -22.02 18.87
CA TRP A 600 11.24 -20.88 18.13
C TRP A 600 11.23 -21.08 16.62
N GLY A 601 11.93 -22.07 16.09
CA GLY A 601 12.14 -22.28 14.65
C GLY A 601 11.76 -23.66 14.11
N GLY A 602 11.11 -24.47 14.94
CA GLY A 602 10.80 -25.87 14.65
C GLY A 602 11.95 -26.81 14.98
N SER A 603 11.61 -28.02 15.44
CA SER A 603 12.56 -29.00 15.98
C SER A 603 12.51 -30.29 15.15
N HIS A 604 13.58 -30.61 14.43
CA HIS A 604 13.70 -31.91 13.77
C HIS A 604 14.14 -32.98 14.77
N ALA A 605 13.40 -34.09 14.84
CA ALA A 605 13.66 -35.20 15.76
C ALA A 605 13.90 -34.76 17.22
N GLN A 606 13.19 -33.71 17.69
CA GLN A 606 13.38 -33.13 19.02
C GLN A 606 14.83 -32.66 19.27
N SER A 607 15.50 -32.06 18.28
CA SER A 607 16.88 -31.56 18.40
C SER A 607 17.05 -30.57 19.56
N GLY A 608 16.07 -29.69 19.78
CA GLY A 608 16.06 -28.76 20.91
C GLY A 608 16.10 -29.47 22.27
N LYS A 609 15.21 -30.46 22.47
CA LYS A 609 15.17 -31.28 23.70
C LYS A 609 16.47 -32.04 23.93
N ARG A 610 17.01 -32.66 22.88
CA ARG A 610 18.27 -33.42 22.95
C ARG A 610 19.45 -32.50 23.28
N ALA A 611 19.48 -31.29 22.75
CA ALA A 611 20.50 -30.30 23.07
C ALA A 611 20.39 -29.81 24.51
N PHE A 612 19.17 -29.52 24.99
CA PHE A 612 18.91 -29.16 26.39
C PHE A 612 19.39 -30.25 27.35
N GLN A 613 19.02 -31.51 27.11
CA GLN A 613 19.44 -32.64 27.94
C GLN A 613 20.97 -32.79 27.96
N LEU A 614 21.62 -32.68 26.80
CA LEU A 614 23.07 -32.79 26.71
C LEU A 614 23.79 -31.64 27.43
N LEU A 615 23.26 -30.40 27.33
CA LEU A 615 23.80 -29.22 27.99
C LEU A 615 23.82 -29.39 29.51
N HIS A 616 22.69 -29.81 30.10
CA HIS A 616 22.56 -29.98 31.54
C HIS A 616 23.28 -31.22 32.07
N ALA A 617 23.37 -32.29 31.28
CA ALA A 617 24.09 -33.50 31.68
C ALA A 617 25.61 -33.30 31.70
N ARG A 618 26.18 -32.62 30.68
CA ARG A 618 27.64 -32.50 30.52
C ARG A 618 28.21 -31.18 31.01
N TYR A 619 27.41 -30.10 31.04
CA TYR A 619 27.88 -28.76 31.40
C TYR A 619 26.97 -28.05 32.41
N PRO A 620 26.55 -28.69 33.52
CA PRO A 620 25.58 -28.14 34.47
C PRO A 620 26.06 -26.82 35.12
N LYS A 621 27.37 -26.60 35.22
CA LYS A 621 27.96 -25.40 35.82
C LYS A 621 28.21 -24.26 34.82
N SER A 622 28.01 -24.50 33.52
CA SER A 622 28.23 -23.48 32.49
C SER A 622 27.23 -22.33 32.61
N THR A 623 27.63 -21.14 32.19
CA THR A 623 26.72 -19.98 32.10
C THR A 623 25.55 -20.25 31.16
N TRP A 624 25.77 -21.05 30.12
CA TRP A 624 24.76 -21.43 29.13
C TRP A 624 23.67 -22.34 29.70
N ALA A 625 24.03 -23.32 30.54
CA ALA A 625 23.05 -24.13 31.27
C ALA A 625 22.19 -23.25 32.20
N LYS A 626 22.82 -22.30 32.91
CA LYS A 626 22.10 -21.34 33.78
C LYS A 626 21.14 -20.44 33.01
N ARG A 627 21.48 -20.03 31.78
CA ARG A 627 20.62 -19.22 30.89
C ARG A 627 19.47 -19.99 30.25
N SER A 628 19.45 -21.31 30.39
CA SER A 628 18.42 -22.18 29.81
C SER A 628 17.89 -23.18 30.85
N PRO A 629 17.21 -22.71 31.92
CA PRO A 629 16.82 -23.56 33.05
C PRO A 629 15.70 -24.57 32.71
N TYR A 630 14.90 -24.31 31.68
CA TYR A 630 13.75 -25.13 31.31
C TYR A 630 13.75 -25.46 29.80
N TYR A 631 13.13 -26.60 29.47
CA TYR A 631 12.72 -26.96 28.12
C TYR A 631 11.21 -26.74 27.99
N TYR A 632 10.79 -26.13 26.89
CA TYR A 632 9.40 -25.98 26.50
C TYR A 632 9.27 -26.55 25.09
N ASP A 633 8.24 -27.37 24.86
CA ASP A 633 7.92 -27.93 23.55
C ASP A 633 6.93 -27.03 22.82
#